data_AF-A0A3B8DXI3-F1
#
_entry.id   AF-A0A3B8DXI3-F1
#
_cell.length_a   1.000
_cell.length_b   1.000
_cell.length_c   1.000
_cell.angle_alpha   90.00
_cell.angle_beta   90.00
_cell.angle_gamma   90.00
#
_symmetry.space_group_name_H-M   'P 1'
#
loop_
_entity.id
_entity.type
_entity.pdbx_description
1 polymer ?
#
loop_
_entity_poly.entity_id
_entity_poly.type
_entity_poly.pdbx_seq_one_letter_code
_entity_poly.pdbx_strand_id
1 'polypeptide(L)'
;MSAFAVRASTSSIIASLGTPAPSSSNSPASARPRLIRNAPVFAAATTVVGMDAVERLKTGFEHFKTEVYDKKPELFEPLKSGQAPRYMVFACADSRVCPSVTLGLQPGEAFTIRNIAAMVPGYDKNRYTGIGSAIEYAVCALKVEVLVVIGHSCCGGIRALMSLQDGAPDNFHFVEDWVRIGFLAKKKVQKEHASVPFDDQCSILEKEAVNVSLENLKTYPFVKEGLANGTLKLVGGHYNFVAGEFTTWEYDA
;
A
#
# COMPACT_ATOMS: atom_id res chain seq x y z
N MET A 1 -31.17 63.97 34.70
CA MET A 1 -32.50 64.51 35.05
C MET A 1 -33.55 63.79 34.23
N SER A 2 -34.69 63.53 34.85
CA SER A 2 -35.81 62.68 34.43
C SER A 2 -36.41 62.96 33.04
N ALA A 3 -36.91 61.86 32.46
CA ALA A 3 -38.25 61.66 31.85
C ALA A 3 -38.78 62.66 30.82
N PHE A 4 -39.32 62.16 29.70
CA PHE A 4 -40.76 61.92 29.54
C PHE A 4 -41.10 61.26 28.20
N ALA A 5 -42.16 60.46 28.22
CA ALA A 5 -42.74 59.69 27.12
C ALA A 5 -43.52 60.57 26.11
N VAL A 6 -43.97 59.96 24.98
CA VAL A 6 -45.38 59.93 24.53
C VAL A 6 -45.53 59.07 23.25
N ARG A 7 -46.58 58.23 23.24
CA ARG A 7 -47.14 57.43 22.12
C ARG A 7 -47.79 58.37 21.07
N ALA A 8 -48.15 58.04 19.84
CA ALA A 8 -48.77 56.85 19.25
C ALA A 8 -48.80 57.02 17.72
N SER A 9 -48.91 55.94 16.94
CA SER A 9 -49.96 55.82 15.91
C SER A 9 -50.04 54.38 15.41
N THR A 10 -51.28 53.91 15.28
CA THR A 10 -51.73 52.59 14.85
C THR A 10 -51.80 52.49 13.32
N SER A 11 -51.45 51.33 12.76
CA SER A 11 -52.12 50.81 11.57
C SER A 11 -52.03 49.29 11.53
N SER A 12 -53.20 48.67 11.49
CA SER A 12 -53.46 47.24 11.46
C SER A 12 -53.48 46.76 10.01
N ILE A 13 -52.72 45.73 9.68
CA ILE A 13 -53.03 44.85 8.54
C ILE A 13 -52.81 43.40 8.98
N ILE A 14 -53.91 42.65 9.00
CA ILE A 14 -53.95 41.20 9.15
C ILE A 14 -53.60 40.59 7.79
N ALA A 15 -52.62 39.69 7.77
CA ALA A 15 -52.44 38.74 6.67
C ALA A 15 -52.02 37.38 7.23
N SER A 16 -52.99 36.48 7.28
CA SER A 16 -52.81 35.03 7.43
C SER A 16 -52.11 34.49 6.18
N LEU A 17 -50.97 33.83 6.35
CA LEU A 17 -50.36 32.99 5.32
C LEU A 17 -49.80 31.72 5.96
N GLY A 18 -50.20 30.60 5.37
CA GLY A 18 -50.11 29.27 5.94
C GLY A 18 -48.71 28.67 5.93
N THR A 19 -48.58 27.63 6.74
CA THR A 19 -47.44 26.72 6.78
C THR A 19 -47.20 26.06 5.42
N PRO A 20 -45.99 26.10 4.84
CA PRO A 20 -45.67 25.33 3.65
C PRO A 20 -45.51 23.84 4.01
N ALA A 21 -46.08 22.99 3.16
CA ALA A 21 -45.87 21.55 3.14
C ALA A 21 -44.40 21.18 2.84
N PRO A 22 -43.93 19.99 3.23
CA PRO A 22 -42.56 19.58 2.97
C PRO A 22 -42.38 19.28 1.48
N SER A 23 -41.50 20.03 0.82
CA SER A 23 -41.07 19.76 -0.55
C SER A 23 -40.16 18.54 -0.58
N SER A 24 -40.62 17.47 -1.24
CA SER A 24 -39.83 16.32 -1.63
C SER A 24 -38.78 16.72 -2.67
N SER A 25 -37.54 16.91 -2.23
CA SER A 25 -36.39 16.99 -3.13
C SER A 25 -35.60 15.68 -3.04
N ASN A 26 -35.77 14.83 -4.06
CA ASN A 26 -34.90 13.69 -4.30
C ASN A 26 -33.52 14.22 -4.69
N SER A 27 -32.64 14.38 -3.70
CA SER A 27 -31.19 14.51 -3.94
C SER A 27 -30.66 13.13 -4.32
N PRO A 28 -29.80 12.99 -5.36
CA PRO A 28 -29.13 11.72 -5.60
C PRO A 28 -28.17 11.50 -4.43
N ALA A 29 -28.46 10.50 -3.61
CA ALA A 29 -27.56 10.07 -2.56
C ALA A 29 -26.17 9.85 -3.18
N SER A 30 -25.17 10.56 -2.67
CA SER A 30 -23.76 10.31 -2.94
C SER A 30 -23.49 8.84 -2.67
N ALA A 31 -23.43 8.05 -3.74
CA ALA A 31 -23.10 6.64 -3.66
C ALA A 31 -21.62 6.57 -3.29
N ARG A 32 -21.34 6.32 -2.00
CA ARG A 32 -20.00 5.90 -1.57
C ARG A 32 -19.53 4.80 -2.53
N PRO A 33 -18.31 4.87 -3.07
CA PRO A 33 -17.78 3.79 -3.89
C PRO A 33 -17.91 2.49 -3.12
N ARG A 34 -18.71 1.55 -3.63
CA ARG A 34 -18.76 0.20 -3.06
C ARG A 34 -17.35 -0.34 -3.14
N LEU A 35 -16.82 -0.84 -2.03
CA LEU A 35 -15.67 -1.75 -2.03
C LEU A 35 -15.85 -2.68 -3.21
N ILE A 36 -14.89 -2.71 -4.13
CA ILE A 36 -14.87 -3.74 -5.17
C ILE A 36 -14.75 -5.04 -4.38
N ARG A 37 -15.89 -5.69 -4.17
CA ARG A 37 -15.97 -7.01 -3.58
C ARG A 37 -15.50 -7.92 -4.70
N ASN A 38 -14.18 -8.03 -4.83
CA ASN A 38 -13.59 -9.02 -5.71
C ASN A 38 -14.23 -10.36 -5.34
N ALA A 39 -14.81 -11.04 -6.34
CA ALA A 39 -15.18 -12.43 -6.15
C ALA A 39 -13.93 -13.15 -5.62
N PRO A 40 -14.05 -14.04 -4.63
CA PRO A 40 -12.89 -14.71 -4.09
C PRO A 40 -12.25 -15.54 -5.21
N VAL A 41 -11.12 -15.07 -5.73
CA VAL A 41 -10.28 -15.85 -6.63
C VAL A 41 -9.48 -16.79 -5.75
N PHE A 42 -10.12 -17.88 -5.32
CA PHE A 42 -9.42 -18.98 -4.66
C PHE A 42 -8.66 -19.76 -5.73
N ALA A 43 -7.38 -19.43 -5.92
CA ALA A 43 -6.42 -20.30 -6.60
C ALA A 43 -5.98 -21.48 -5.70
N ALA A 44 -6.83 -21.90 -4.77
CA ALA A 44 -6.54 -23.02 -3.88
C ALA A 44 -7.05 -24.31 -4.55
N ALA A 45 -6.30 -25.40 -4.38
CA ALA A 45 -6.73 -26.73 -4.82
C ALA A 45 -8.17 -27.02 -4.35
N THR A 46 -8.92 -27.80 -5.13
CA THR A 46 -10.34 -28.12 -4.94
C THR A 46 -10.70 -28.57 -3.51
N THR A 47 -9.72 -29.08 -2.76
CA THR A 47 -9.82 -29.49 -1.35
C THR A 47 -10.03 -28.36 -0.34
N VAL A 48 -9.85 -27.10 -0.74
CA VAL A 48 -9.99 -25.92 0.15
C VAL A 48 -11.36 -25.25 0.01
N VAL A 49 -12.12 -25.59 -1.03
CA VAL A 49 -13.43 -24.98 -1.29
C VAL A 49 -14.45 -25.52 -0.28
N GLY A 50 -14.95 -24.64 0.60
CA GLY A 50 -15.96 -24.97 1.61
C GLY A 50 -15.41 -25.33 2.99
N MET A 51 -14.08 -25.36 3.17
CA MET A 51 -13.44 -25.52 4.47
C MET A 51 -13.56 -24.23 5.29
N ASP A 52 -13.68 -24.35 6.62
CA ASP A 52 -13.60 -23.20 7.50
C ASP A 52 -12.24 -22.49 7.37
N ALA A 53 -12.23 -21.16 7.44
CA ALA A 53 -11.03 -20.37 7.21
C ALA A 53 -9.95 -20.61 8.29
N VAL A 54 -10.34 -20.85 9.54
CA VAL A 54 -9.42 -21.13 10.64
C VAL A 54 -8.90 -22.57 10.53
N GLU A 55 -9.78 -23.51 10.21
CA GLU A 55 -9.39 -24.90 9.92
C GLU A 55 -8.37 -24.98 8.78
N ARG A 56 -8.56 -24.19 7.72
CA ARG A 56 -7.61 -24.10 6.61
C ARG A 56 -6.21 -23.66 7.04
N LEU A 57 -6.08 -22.82 8.07
CA LEU A 57 -4.76 -22.43 8.61
C LEU A 57 -4.09 -23.61 9.32
N LYS A 58 -4.84 -24.38 10.10
CA LYS A 58 -4.32 -25.55 10.84
C LYS A 58 -3.83 -26.64 9.87
N THR A 59 -4.69 -27.04 8.95
CA THR A 59 -4.36 -28.07 7.94
C THR A 59 -3.20 -27.62 7.03
N GLY A 60 -3.15 -26.33 6.70
CA GLY A 60 -2.02 -25.75 5.98
C GLY A 60 -0.69 -25.84 6.74
N PHE A 61 -0.70 -25.60 8.06
CA PHE A 61 0.49 -25.74 8.89
C PHE A 61 0.91 -27.19 9.07
N GLU A 62 -0.04 -28.11 9.27
CA GLU A 62 0.24 -29.55 9.35
C GLU A 62 0.92 -30.06 8.06
N HIS A 63 0.43 -29.61 6.91
CA HIS A 63 1.05 -29.89 5.62
C HIS A 63 2.46 -29.31 5.54
N PHE A 64 2.65 -28.02 5.89
CA PHE A 64 3.99 -27.43 5.95
C PHE A 64 4.94 -28.20 6.87
N LYS A 65 4.46 -28.59 8.05
CA LYS A 65 5.24 -29.33 9.05
C LYS A 65 5.75 -30.66 8.49
N THR A 66 4.84 -31.44 7.91
CA THR A 66 5.13 -32.82 7.45
C THR A 66 5.84 -32.86 6.10
N GLU A 67 5.48 -31.97 5.18
CA GLU A 67 5.96 -32.02 3.79
C GLU A 67 7.14 -31.08 3.52
N VAL A 68 7.38 -30.09 4.37
CA VAL A 68 8.47 -29.11 4.17
C VAL A 68 9.44 -29.10 5.34
N TYR A 69 8.96 -28.88 6.57
CA TYR A 69 9.82 -28.71 7.74
C TYR A 69 10.56 -29.99 8.11
N ASP A 70 9.83 -31.10 8.33
CA ASP A 70 10.41 -32.37 8.77
C ASP A 70 11.31 -33.02 7.71
N LYS A 71 11.10 -32.68 6.43
CA LYS A 71 11.87 -33.20 5.30
C LYS A 71 13.13 -32.40 4.97
N LYS A 72 13.35 -31.25 5.63
CA LYS A 72 14.49 -30.36 5.36
C LYS A 72 15.22 -29.91 6.65
N PRO A 73 15.69 -30.85 7.49
CA PRO A 73 16.42 -30.49 8.72
C PRO A 73 17.67 -29.65 8.43
N GLU A 74 18.36 -29.88 7.31
CA GLU A 74 19.53 -29.10 6.88
C GLU A 74 19.21 -27.61 6.66
N LEU A 75 17.96 -27.29 6.32
CA LEU A 75 17.47 -25.93 6.16
C LEU A 75 17.00 -25.34 7.48
N PHE A 76 16.22 -26.08 8.27
CA PHE A 76 15.54 -25.53 9.45
C PHE A 76 16.35 -25.61 10.74
N GLU A 77 17.25 -26.60 10.91
CA GLU A 77 18.07 -26.71 12.13
C GLU A 77 18.95 -25.48 12.35
N PRO A 78 19.70 -24.95 11.35
CA PRO A 78 20.50 -23.74 11.53
C PRO A 78 19.65 -22.51 11.92
N LEU A 79 18.43 -22.39 11.37
CA LEU A 79 17.54 -21.24 11.59
C LEU A 79 17.01 -21.15 13.02
N LYS A 80 17.09 -22.22 13.82
CA LYS A 80 16.73 -22.17 15.24
C LYS A 80 17.67 -21.27 16.06
N SER A 81 18.90 -21.10 15.60
CA SER A 81 19.92 -20.29 16.29
C SER A 81 19.86 -18.80 15.95
N GLY A 82 19.27 -18.44 14.81
CA GLY A 82 19.18 -17.07 14.34
C GLY A 82 18.88 -16.96 12.84
N GLN A 83 18.91 -15.73 12.34
CA GLN A 83 18.72 -15.40 10.93
C GLN A 83 19.85 -14.48 10.45
N ALA A 84 20.25 -14.63 9.19
CA ALA A 84 21.21 -13.76 8.51
C ALA A 84 20.79 -13.57 7.04
N PRO A 85 19.63 -12.94 6.78
CA PRO A 85 19.14 -12.75 5.42
C PRO A 85 20.05 -11.82 4.63
N ARG A 86 20.25 -12.12 3.34
CA ARG A 86 21.00 -11.25 2.43
C ARG A 86 20.14 -10.14 1.85
N TYR A 87 18.84 -10.37 1.75
CA TYR A 87 17.88 -9.45 1.14
C TYR A 87 16.95 -8.85 2.19
N MET A 88 16.65 -7.56 2.03
CA MET A 88 15.39 -6.99 2.53
C MET A 88 14.46 -6.77 1.34
N VAL A 89 13.22 -7.24 1.43
CA VAL A 89 12.24 -7.16 0.35
C VAL A 89 11.03 -6.35 0.78
N PHE A 90 10.76 -5.25 0.08
CA PHE A 90 9.47 -4.58 0.08
C PHE A 90 8.61 -5.15 -1.05
N ALA A 91 7.46 -5.71 -0.70
CA ALA A 91 6.48 -6.23 -1.65
C ALA A 91 5.07 -5.76 -1.28
N CYS A 92 4.14 -5.86 -2.22
CA CYS A 92 2.76 -5.51 -1.95
C CYS A 92 2.10 -6.55 -1.02
N ALA A 93 1.15 -6.11 -0.19
CA ALA A 93 0.28 -6.97 0.62
C ALA A 93 -0.73 -7.77 -0.23
N ASP A 94 -0.79 -7.51 -1.54
CA ASP A 94 -1.64 -8.24 -2.50
C ASP A 94 -1.41 -9.75 -2.42
N SER A 95 -2.49 -10.52 -2.27
CA SER A 95 -2.42 -11.96 -2.01
C SER A 95 -1.80 -12.77 -3.16
N ARG A 96 -1.65 -12.19 -4.35
CA ARG A 96 -1.13 -12.85 -5.56
C ARG A 96 0.39 -12.79 -5.69
N VAL A 97 1.07 -11.96 -4.90
CA VAL A 97 2.49 -11.59 -5.13
C VAL A 97 3.37 -11.84 -3.91
N CYS A 98 3.21 -13.00 -3.26
CA CYS A 98 4.07 -13.39 -2.14
C CYS A 98 5.53 -13.55 -2.62
N PRO A 99 6.48 -12.72 -2.17
CA PRO A 99 7.83 -12.69 -2.73
C PRO A 99 8.58 -14.01 -2.54
N SER A 100 8.36 -14.72 -1.42
CA SER A 100 8.95 -16.04 -1.19
C SER A 100 8.52 -17.08 -2.23
N VAL A 101 7.29 -16.98 -2.73
CA VAL A 101 6.78 -17.88 -3.77
C VAL A 101 7.26 -17.41 -5.14
N THR A 102 7.09 -16.13 -5.46
CA THR A 102 7.37 -15.62 -6.81
C THR A 102 8.86 -15.61 -7.15
N LEU A 103 9.74 -15.51 -6.15
CA LEU A 103 11.20 -15.51 -6.34
C LEU A 103 11.88 -16.79 -5.85
N GLY A 104 11.12 -17.76 -5.32
CA GLY A 104 11.68 -19.03 -4.82
C GLY A 104 12.56 -18.89 -3.57
N LEU A 105 12.41 -17.81 -2.80
CA LEU A 105 13.21 -17.54 -1.60
C LEU A 105 12.91 -18.56 -0.50
N GLN A 106 13.96 -19.16 0.04
CA GLN A 106 13.89 -20.08 1.16
C GLN A 106 13.78 -19.32 2.50
N PRO A 107 13.25 -19.98 3.55
CA PRO A 107 13.37 -19.51 4.92
C PRO A 107 14.79 -19.06 5.26
N GLY A 108 14.92 -17.84 5.79
CA GLY A 108 16.21 -17.25 6.16
C GLY A 108 16.87 -16.40 5.07
N GLU A 109 16.42 -16.42 3.81
CA GLU A 109 17.07 -15.64 2.74
C GLU A 109 16.68 -14.16 2.73
N ALA A 110 15.42 -13.84 3.08
CA ALA A 110 14.89 -12.48 2.96
C ALA A 110 14.11 -11.99 4.19
N PHE A 111 14.46 -10.80 4.66
CA PHE A 111 13.69 -10.03 5.63
C PHE A 111 12.61 -9.21 4.89
N THR A 112 11.35 -9.63 5.00
CA THR A 112 10.29 -9.12 4.10
C THR A 112 9.32 -8.18 4.82
N ILE A 113 9.06 -7.02 4.21
CA ILE A 113 7.97 -6.11 4.57
C ILE A 113 6.92 -6.11 3.47
N ARG A 114 5.66 -6.28 3.87
CA ARG A 114 4.51 -6.26 2.95
C ARG A 114 3.52 -5.18 3.34
N ASN A 115 3.28 -4.23 2.45
CA ASN A 115 2.35 -3.13 2.66
C ASN A 115 1.58 -2.77 1.37
N ILE A 116 0.72 -1.76 1.41
CA ILE A 116 -0.08 -1.39 0.24
C ILE A 116 0.85 -0.77 -0.81
N ALA A 117 0.86 -1.36 -2.01
CA ALA A 117 1.66 -0.95 -3.16
C ALA A 117 3.19 -0.98 -2.97
N ALA A 118 3.69 -1.78 -2.02
CA ALA A 118 5.14 -1.93 -1.74
C ALA A 118 5.86 -0.59 -1.48
N MET A 119 5.13 0.44 -1.04
CA MET A 119 5.67 1.79 -0.93
C MET A 119 6.62 1.90 0.26
N VAL A 120 7.70 2.65 0.05
CA VAL A 120 8.62 3.07 1.10
C VAL A 120 8.50 4.58 1.28
N PRO A 121 8.02 5.08 2.42
CA PRO A 121 8.02 6.51 2.71
C PRO A 121 9.44 7.02 2.95
N GLY A 122 9.65 8.33 2.78
CA GLY A 122 10.88 8.98 3.24
C GLY A 122 11.03 8.90 4.77
N TYR A 123 12.26 9.10 5.24
CA TYR A 123 12.61 9.07 6.64
C TYR A 123 11.79 10.08 7.47
N ASP A 124 10.98 9.56 8.38
CA ASP A 124 10.20 10.34 9.36
C ASP A 124 10.06 9.53 10.65
N LYS A 125 10.64 10.04 11.74
CA LYS A 125 10.65 9.37 13.05
C LYS A 125 9.27 9.35 13.74
N ASN A 126 8.32 10.16 13.28
CA ASN A 126 7.02 10.32 13.93
C ASN A 126 5.90 9.64 13.15
N ARG A 127 5.93 9.69 11.81
CA ARG A 127 4.85 9.12 10.96
C ARG A 127 5.05 7.67 10.56
N TYR A 128 6.28 7.26 10.25
CA TYR A 128 6.54 5.99 9.55
C TYR A 128 7.47 5.05 10.33
N THR A 129 7.32 5.02 11.65
CA THR A 129 8.16 4.23 12.57
C THR A 129 8.17 2.73 12.25
N GLY A 130 7.06 2.18 11.76
CA GLY A 130 7.00 0.77 11.36
C GLY A 130 7.92 0.44 10.17
N ILE A 131 7.95 1.30 9.15
CA ILE A 131 8.85 1.10 8.00
C ILE A 131 10.28 1.46 8.37
N GLY A 132 10.47 2.58 9.07
CA GLY A 132 11.80 3.02 9.48
C GLY A 132 12.52 2.02 10.38
N SER A 133 11.81 1.44 11.37
CA SER A 133 12.39 0.42 12.25
C SER A 133 12.73 -0.88 11.51
N ALA A 134 11.92 -1.28 10.52
CA ALA A 134 12.22 -2.44 9.69
C ALA A 134 13.49 -2.26 8.84
N ILE A 135 13.65 -1.08 8.21
CA ILE A 135 14.86 -0.79 7.42
C ILE A 135 16.08 -0.69 8.34
N GLU A 136 15.95 0.02 9.47
CA GLU A 136 17.03 0.13 10.46
C GLU A 136 17.46 -1.24 10.98
N TYR A 137 16.53 -2.11 11.33
CA TYR A 137 16.86 -3.46 11.80
C TYR A 137 17.54 -4.30 10.71
N ALA A 138 17.01 -4.28 9.48
CA ALA A 138 17.60 -5.03 8.37
C ALA A 138 19.03 -4.57 8.05
N VAL A 139 19.26 -3.26 7.97
CA VAL A 139 20.56 -2.68 7.59
C VAL A 139 21.55 -2.69 8.76
N CYS A 140 21.13 -2.23 9.94
CA CYS A 140 22.02 -2.03 11.07
C CYS A 140 22.25 -3.31 11.88
N ALA A 141 21.23 -4.15 12.06
CA ALA A 141 21.34 -5.37 12.88
C ALA A 141 21.59 -6.62 12.04
N LEU A 142 20.80 -6.85 10.99
CA LEU A 142 20.91 -8.06 10.15
C LEU A 142 21.99 -7.96 9.06
N LYS A 143 22.46 -6.75 8.76
CA LYS A 143 23.48 -6.47 7.75
C LYS A 143 23.12 -7.01 6.36
N VAL A 144 21.87 -6.83 5.95
CA VAL A 144 21.43 -7.17 4.59
C VAL A 144 22.31 -6.46 3.55
N GLU A 145 22.54 -7.12 2.42
CA GLU A 145 23.39 -6.61 1.34
C GLU A 145 22.57 -5.92 0.25
N VAL A 146 21.28 -6.24 0.13
CA VAL A 146 20.41 -5.73 -0.94
C VAL A 146 19.04 -5.33 -0.38
N LEU A 147 18.63 -4.09 -0.64
CA LEU A 147 17.24 -3.66 -0.47
C LEU A 147 16.52 -3.72 -1.82
N VAL A 148 15.43 -4.49 -1.88
CA VAL A 148 14.63 -4.67 -3.09
C VAL A 148 13.24 -4.11 -2.88
N VAL A 149 12.76 -3.28 -3.81
CA VAL A 149 11.36 -2.82 -3.85
C VAL A 149 10.66 -3.39 -5.07
N ILE A 150 9.61 -4.18 -4.85
CA ILE A 150 8.93 -4.94 -5.90
C ILE A 150 7.50 -4.40 -6.11
N GLY A 151 7.32 -3.66 -7.20
CA GLY A 151 6.00 -3.34 -7.76
C GLY A 151 5.40 -4.55 -8.49
N HIS A 152 4.12 -4.47 -8.86
CA HIS A 152 3.47 -5.56 -9.59
C HIS A 152 2.31 -5.07 -10.46
N SER A 153 1.97 -5.87 -11.47
CA SER A 153 0.83 -5.62 -12.37
C SER A 153 -0.51 -5.56 -11.63
N CYS A 154 -1.42 -4.72 -12.12
CA CYS A 154 -2.78 -4.56 -11.61
C CYS A 154 -2.83 -4.27 -10.10
N CYS A 155 -1.94 -3.40 -9.63
CA CYS A 155 -1.86 -3.05 -8.22
C CYS A 155 -3.02 -2.15 -7.77
N GLY A 156 -3.83 -2.62 -6.82
CA GLY A 156 -4.96 -1.85 -6.28
C GLY A 156 -4.56 -0.53 -5.63
N GLY A 157 -3.42 -0.48 -4.92
CA GLY A 157 -2.91 0.75 -4.30
C GLY A 157 -2.44 1.78 -5.34
N ILE A 158 -1.80 1.33 -6.42
CA ILE A 158 -1.39 2.21 -7.52
C ILE A 158 -2.61 2.74 -8.27
N ARG A 159 -3.62 1.90 -8.52
CA ARG A 159 -4.90 2.35 -9.10
C ARG A 159 -5.57 3.39 -8.22
N ALA A 160 -5.57 3.20 -6.89
CA ALA A 160 -6.10 4.17 -5.94
C ALA A 160 -5.35 5.50 -6.00
N LEU A 161 -4.00 5.47 -6.00
CA LEU A 161 -3.16 6.66 -6.16
C LEU A 161 -3.49 7.41 -7.45
N MET A 162 -3.51 6.71 -8.60
CA MET A 162 -3.80 7.34 -9.90
C MET A 162 -5.19 7.99 -9.92
N SER A 163 -6.17 7.36 -9.25
CA SER A 163 -7.55 7.85 -9.15
C SER A 163 -7.75 9.05 -8.22
N LEU A 164 -6.79 9.39 -7.35
CA LEU A 164 -6.93 10.56 -6.46
C LEU A 164 -7.16 11.85 -7.28
N GLN A 165 -8.00 12.73 -6.79
CA GLN A 165 -8.21 14.06 -7.36
C GLN A 165 -7.70 15.10 -6.37
N ASP A 166 -6.96 16.10 -6.85
CA ASP A 166 -6.42 17.14 -5.98
C ASP A 166 -7.56 17.92 -5.34
N GLY A 167 -7.55 18.04 -4.00
CA GLY A 167 -8.59 18.74 -3.24
C GLY A 167 -9.89 17.95 -3.03
N ALA A 168 -10.02 16.74 -3.58
CA ALA A 168 -11.17 15.88 -3.30
C ALA A 168 -11.07 15.25 -1.89
N PRO A 169 -12.21 15.01 -1.22
CA PRO A 169 -12.24 14.32 0.06
C PRO A 169 -11.80 12.86 -0.09
N ASP A 170 -11.17 12.33 0.95
CA ASP A 170 -10.77 10.93 1.02
C ASP A 170 -11.99 10.02 1.27
N ASN A 171 -11.99 8.86 0.62
CA ASN A 171 -13.04 7.85 0.78
C ASN A 171 -12.70 6.85 1.90
N PHE A 172 -11.42 6.59 2.16
CA PHE A 172 -10.94 5.79 3.27
C PHE A 172 -10.19 6.64 4.31
N HIS A 173 -10.05 6.09 5.51
CA HIS A 173 -9.38 6.79 6.62
C HIS A 173 -7.85 6.82 6.49
N PHE A 174 -7.25 5.87 5.77
CA PHE A 174 -5.80 5.66 5.76
C PHE A 174 -5.21 5.43 4.37
N VAL A 175 -5.99 4.85 3.43
CA VAL A 175 -5.46 4.37 2.16
C VAL A 175 -4.95 5.53 1.31
N GLU A 176 -5.70 6.62 1.22
CA GLU A 176 -5.33 7.80 0.45
C GLU A 176 -4.09 8.50 1.03
N ASP A 177 -4.01 8.70 2.35
CA ASP A 177 -2.81 9.23 2.99
C ASP A 177 -1.58 8.34 2.77
N TRP A 178 -1.76 7.02 2.85
CA TRP A 178 -0.68 6.07 2.59
C TRP A 178 -0.18 6.14 1.15
N VAL A 179 -1.07 6.02 0.15
CA VAL A 179 -0.63 5.97 -1.25
C VAL A 179 -0.09 7.29 -1.76
N ARG A 180 -0.36 8.42 -1.08
CA ARG A 180 0.27 9.73 -1.36
C ARG A 180 1.79 9.73 -1.21
N ILE A 181 2.40 8.71 -0.61
CA ILE A 181 3.86 8.48 -0.69
C ILE A 181 4.34 8.50 -2.16
N GLY A 182 3.56 7.93 -3.08
CA GLY A 182 3.86 7.90 -4.52
C GLY A 182 3.41 9.14 -5.30
N PHE A 183 3.03 10.24 -4.66
CA PHE A 183 2.44 11.40 -5.35
C PHE A 183 3.35 12.00 -6.43
N LEU A 184 4.67 12.03 -6.21
CA LEU A 184 5.63 12.51 -7.21
C LEU A 184 5.63 11.64 -8.47
N ALA A 185 5.59 10.30 -8.30
CA ALA A 185 5.47 9.36 -9.41
C ALA A 185 4.18 9.59 -10.20
N LYS A 186 3.06 9.78 -9.50
CA LYS A 186 1.78 10.10 -10.14
C LYS A 186 1.88 11.36 -10.99
N LYS A 187 2.41 12.46 -10.44
CA LYS A 187 2.51 13.74 -11.16
C LYS A 187 3.39 13.62 -12.40
N LYS A 188 4.49 12.87 -12.31
CA LYS A 188 5.33 12.54 -13.47
C LYS A 188 4.53 11.83 -14.55
N VAL A 189 3.83 10.75 -14.20
CA VAL A 189 3.04 9.97 -15.18
C VAL A 189 1.91 10.80 -15.80
N GLN A 190 1.18 11.59 -15.00
CA GLN A 190 0.12 12.46 -15.52
C GLN A 190 0.65 13.54 -16.47
N LYS A 191 1.89 14.01 -16.27
CA LYS A 191 2.52 15.01 -17.13
C LYS A 191 3.04 14.39 -18.43
N GLU A 192 3.76 13.27 -18.33
CA GLU A 192 4.50 12.68 -19.45
C GLU A 192 3.65 11.70 -20.28
N HIS A 193 2.57 11.17 -19.70
CA HIS A 193 1.73 10.14 -20.29
C HIS A 193 0.23 10.49 -20.23
N ALA A 194 -0.11 11.78 -20.28
CA ALA A 194 -1.50 12.26 -20.18
C ALA A 194 -2.47 11.64 -21.20
N SER A 195 -1.98 11.34 -22.41
CA SER A 195 -2.77 10.78 -23.52
C SER A 195 -2.90 9.26 -23.49
N VAL A 196 -2.17 8.58 -22.61
CA VAL A 196 -2.19 7.13 -22.47
C VAL A 196 -3.46 6.70 -21.72
N PRO A 197 -4.12 5.58 -22.08
CA PRO A 197 -5.27 5.06 -21.35
C PRO A 197 -5.01 4.88 -19.85
N PHE A 198 -6.05 4.98 -19.02
CA PHE A 198 -5.91 4.96 -17.56
C PHE A 198 -5.21 3.70 -17.02
N ASP A 199 -5.54 2.51 -17.53
CA ASP A 199 -4.92 1.28 -17.07
C ASP A 199 -3.44 1.20 -17.47
N ASP A 200 -3.09 1.70 -18.66
CA ASP A 200 -1.69 1.81 -19.11
C ASP A 200 -0.91 2.85 -18.29
N GLN A 201 -1.54 3.97 -17.90
CA GLN A 201 -0.97 4.92 -16.94
C GLN A 201 -0.71 4.26 -15.57
N CYS A 202 -1.60 3.36 -15.12
CA CYS A 202 -1.36 2.59 -13.89
C CYS A 202 -0.15 1.66 -14.05
N SER A 203 -0.02 0.96 -15.18
CA SER A 203 1.15 0.09 -15.44
C SER A 203 2.47 0.85 -15.47
N ILE A 204 2.48 2.09 -15.99
CA ILE A 204 3.66 2.96 -15.92
C ILE A 204 3.91 3.40 -14.46
N LEU A 205 2.86 3.83 -13.77
CA LEU A 205 2.94 4.29 -12.38
C LEU A 205 3.43 3.20 -11.42
N GLU A 206 3.11 1.93 -11.67
CA GLU A 206 3.60 0.80 -10.88
C GLU A 206 5.14 0.76 -10.80
N LYS A 207 5.82 1.11 -11.90
CA LYS A 207 7.30 1.17 -11.96
C LYS A 207 7.84 2.48 -11.39
N GLU A 208 7.19 3.61 -11.70
CA GLU A 208 7.61 4.91 -11.18
C GLU A 208 7.45 5.03 -9.66
N ALA A 209 6.45 4.37 -9.06
CA ALA A 209 6.28 4.31 -7.62
C ALA A 209 7.39 3.49 -6.92
N VAL A 210 7.93 2.48 -7.60
CA VAL A 210 9.14 1.77 -7.14
C VAL A 210 10.32 2.73 -7.11
N ASN A 211 10.54 3.52 -8.17
CA ASN A 211 11.62 4.51 -8.22
C ASN A 211 11.50 5.55 -7.10
N VAL A 212 10.30 6.09 -6.84
CA VAL A 212 10.08 7.01 -5.70
C VAL A 212 10.40 6.34 -4.36
N SER A 213 10.08 5.06 -4.20
CA SER A 213 10.40 4.31 -2.97
C SER A 213 11.91 4.09 -2.82
N LEU A 214 12.64 3.85 -3.92
CA LEU A 214 14.09 3.73 -3.93
C LEU A 214 14.76 5.08 -3.59
N GLU A 215 14.25 6.20 -4.10
CA GLU A 215 14.70 7.54 -3.69
C GLU A 215 14.43 7.80 -2.21
N ASN A 216 13.25 7.41 -1.72
CA ASN A 216 12.92 7.54 -0.30
C ASN A 216 13.86 6.72 0.60
N LEU A 217 14.29 5.52 0.16
CA LEU A 217 15.30 4.73 0.89
C LEU A 217 16.61 5.50 1.08
N LYS A 218 17.02 6.33 0.12
CA LYS A 218 18.25 7.16 0.21
C LYS A 218 18.15 8.27 1.27
N THR A 219 16.94 8.57 1.78
CA THR A 219 16.75 9.55 2.86
C THR A 219 17.08 8.98 4.25
N TYR A 220 17.24 7.66 4.38
CA TYR A 220 17.61 7.01 5.63
C TYR A 220 19.14 7.06 5.83
N PRO A 221 19.66 7.62 6.95
CA PRO A 221 21.10 7.83 7.12
C PRO A 221 21.95 6.56 6.97
N PHE A 222 21.51 5.45 7.57
CA PHE A 222 22.23 4.16 7.52
C PHE A 222 22.14 3.47 6.15
N VAL A 223 21.10 3.75 5.35
CA VAL A 223 21.04 3.29 3.94
C VAL A 223 22.04 4.07 3.11
N LYS A 224 22.07 5.39 3.26
CA LYS A 224 23.02 6.26 2.57
C LYS A 224 24.47 5.88 2.88
N GLU A 225 24.78 5.60 4.15
CA GLU A 225 26.08 5.09 4.58
C GLU A 225 26.42 3.74 3.94
N GLY A 226 25.50 2.78 3.96
CA GLY A 226 25.71 1.47 3.35
C GLY A 226 25.96 1.55 1.84
N LEU A 227 25.27 2.45 1.14
CA LEU A 227 25.50 2.70 -0.29
C LEU A 227 26.87 3.32 -0.55
N ALA A 228 27.25 4.36 0.22
CA ALA A 228 28.54 5.03 0.08
C ALA A 228 29.72 4.08 0.34
N ASN A 229 29.54 3.12 1.26
CA ASN A 229 30.55 2.11 1.60
C ASN A 229 30.54 0.89 0.67
N GLY A 230 29.60 0.81 -0.28
CA GLY A 230 29.46 -0.34 -1.18
C GLY A 230 29.00 -1.63 -0.48
N THR A 231 28.48 -1.55 0.75
CA THR A 231 27.99 -2.70 1.52
C THR A 231 26.50 -2.96 1.30
N LEU A 232 25.80 -2.05 0.60
CA LEU A 232 24.38 -2.13 0.34
C LEU A 232 24.09 -1.76 -1.12
N LYS A 233 23.13 -2.46 -1.73
CA LYS A 233 22.59 -2.14 -3.06
C LYS A 233 21.10 -1.85 -3.01
N LEU A 234 20.62 -0.99 -3.89
CA LEU A 234 19.20 -0.76 -4.14
C LEU A 234 18.78 -1.39 -5.46
N VAL A 235 17.70 -2.19 -5.44
CA VAL A 235 17.16 -2.84 -6.63
C VAL A 235 15.66 -2.58 -6.74
N GLY A 236 15.24 -2.10 -7.90
CA GLY A 236 13.83 -2.06 -8.28
C GLY A 236 13.42 -3.35 -8.98
N GLY A 237 12.18 -3.78 -8.74
CA GLY A 237 11.57 -4.92 -9.42
C GLY A 237 10.13 -4.65 -9.81
N HIS A 238 9.67 -5.28 -10.88
CA HIS A 238 8.27 -5.31 -11.27
C HIS A 238 7.86 -6.74 -11.65
N TYR A 239 6.88 -7.28 -10.95
CA TYR A 239 6.28 -8.59 -11.25
C TYR A 239 4.97 -8.43 -12.01
N ASN A 240 4.98 -8.80 -13.28
CA ASN A 240 3.78 -8.88 -14.10
C ASN A 240 3.19 -10.30 -14.02
N PHE A 241 2.27 -10.53 -13.08
CA PHE A 241 1.61 -11.85 -12.97
C PHE A 241 0.62 -12.13 -14.10
N VAL A 242 0.23 -11.14 -14.91
CA VAL A 242 -0.62 -11.34 -16.07
C VAL A 242 0.18 -12.00 -17.20
N ALA A 243 1.41 -11.53 -17.43
CA ALA A 243 2.31 -12.09 -18.43
C ALA A 243 3.24 -13.19 -17.89
N GLY A 244 3.38 -13.32 -16.57
CA GLY A 244 4.35 -14.21 -15.94
C GLY A 244 5.80 -13.70 -16.02
N GLU A 245 6.00 -12.38 -16.08
CA GLU A 245 7.31 -11.76 -16.29
C GLU A 245 7.79 -11.05 -15.04
N PHE A 246 9.10 -11.08 -14.80
CA PHE A 246 9.76 -10.34 -13.72
C PHE A 246 10.93 -9.54 -14.30
N THR A 247 10.89 -8.21 -14.11
CA THR A 247 11.96 -7.30 -14.55
C THR A 247 12.60 -6.61 -13.37
N THR A 248 13.92 -6.46 -13.37
CA THR A 248 14.68 -5.79 -12.32
C THR A 248 15.64 -4.75 -12.88
N TRP A 249 15.97 -3.75 -12.06
CA TRP A 249 16.99 -2.75 -12.35
C TRP A 249 17.76 -2.40 -11.08
N GLU A 250 19.10 -2.31 -11.18
CA GLU A 250 19.90 -1.67 -10.13
C GLU A 250 19.62 -0.17 -10.15
N TYR A 251 19.48 0.43 -8.97
CA TYR A 251 19.16 1.85 -8.84
C TYR A 251 20.40 2.59 -8.36
N ASP A 252 20.94 3.46 -9.22
CA ASP A 252 22.22 4.12 -8.99
C ASP A 252 22.24 4.95 -7.69
N ALA A 253 23.35 4.83 -6.96
CA ALA A 253 23.63 5.55 -5.73
C ALA A 253 23.89 7.05 -5.98
#